data_AF-A0A8D8R397-F1
#
_entry.id   AF-A0A8D8R397-F1
#
_cell.length_a   1.000
_cell.length_b   1.000
_cell.length_c   1.000
_cell.angle_alpha   90.00
_cell.angle_beta   90.00
_cell.angle_gamma   90.00
#
_symmetry.space_group_name_H-M   'P 1'
#
loop_
_entity.id
_entity.type
_entity.pdbx_description
1 polymer ?
#
loop_
_entity_poly.entity_id
_entity_poly.type
_entity_poly.pdbx_seq_one_letter_code
_entity_poly.pdbx_strand_id
1 'polypeptide(L)'
;MGKWQCKWNAEYQKGQWTKRLIKDIEPWVKRNHGDLTYRMTQALTGHGCFGTFLKRIRKVSVDTCKYCPETDTPEHTVFQCVRFDVERRTCCFETDSSLTPDNIVGTMHARKPTAMEQNCQVSGKDNASEGSRRKNKSDKYTIKL
;
A
#
# COMPACT_ATOMS: atom_id res chain seq x y z
N MET A 1 17.22 -18.34 -2.50
CA MET A 1 16.05 -17.85 -1.71
C MET A 1 15.78 -18.61 -0.41
N GLY A 2 15.94 -19.94 -0.33
CA GLY A 2 15.56 -20.73 0.85
C GLY A 2 16.02 -20.22 2.23
N LYS A 3 17.27 -19.77 2.40
CA LYS A 3 17.77 -19.24 3.69
C LYS A 3 17.00 -17.99 4.19
N TRP A 4 16.55 -17.13 3.28
CA TRP A 4 15.78 -15.93 3.61
C TRP A 4 14.34 -16.29 3.98
N GLN A 5 13.71 -17.22 3.25
CA GLN A 5 12.39 -17.73 3.58
C GLN A 5 12.37 -18.43 4.95
N CYS A 6 13.38 -19.23 5.29
CA CYS A 6 13.48 -19.86 6.60
C CYS A 6 13.55 -18.83 7.73
N LYS A 7 14.36 -17.77 7.59
CA LYS A 7 14.44 -16.68 8.59
C LYS A 7 13.12 -15.92 8.72
N TRP A 8 12.48 -15.63 7.59
CA TRP A 8 11.16 -14.98 7.57
C TRP A 8 10.10 -15.82 8.29
N ASN A 9 10.11 -17.13 8.06
CA ASN A 9 9.21 -18.06 8.72
C ASN A 9 9.52 -18.23 10.23
N ALA A 10 10.79 -18.16 10.62
CA ALA A 10 11.21 -18.31 12.01
C ALA A 10 10.95 -17.07 12.88
N GLU A 11 10.73 -15.88 12.30
CA GLU A 11 10.41 -14.67 13.07
C GLU A 11 8.93 -14.67 13.51
N TYR A 12 8.71 -14.69 14.82
CA TYR A 12 7.38 -14.72 15.45
C TYR A 12 7.03 -13.45 16.25
N GLN A 13 8.01 -12.62 16.60
CA GLN A 13 7.78 -11.48 17.49
C GLN A 13 7.43 -10.21 16.73
N LYS A 14 8.00 -10.03 15.53
CA LYS A 14 7.87 -8.80 14.75
C LYS A 14 7.28 -9.06 13.37
N GLY A 15 6.68 -8.02 12.79
CA GLY A 15 6.28 -8.03 11.38
C GLY A 15 5.18 -9.03 11.01
N GLN A 16 4.41 -9.56 11.98
CA GLN A 16 3.36 -10.56 11.72
C GLN A 16 2.35 -10.09 10.66
N TRP A 17 2.02 -8.79 10.67
CA TRP A 17 1.19 -8.18 9.65
C TRP A 17 1.82 -8.30 8.25
N THR A 18 3.04 -7.81 8.08
CA THR A 18 3.76 -7.87 6.79
C THR A 18 3.97 -9.30 6.32
N LYS A 19 4.18 -10.25 7.24
CA LYS A 19 4.32 -11.68 6.97
C LYS A 19 3.02 -12.33 6.49
N ARG A 20 1.87 -11.89 7.01
CA ARG A 20 0.57 -12.32 6.49
C ARG A 20 0.38 -11.89 5.04
N LEU A 21 0.80 -10.67 4.71
CA LEU A 21 0.70 -10.13 3.36
C LEU A 21 1.70 -10.76 2.38
N ILE A 22 2.94 -10.97 2.84
CA ILE A 22 4.05 -11.48 2.04
C ILE A 22 4.47 -12.83 2.64
N LYS A 23 3.72 -13.88 2.31
CA LYS A 23 4.03 -15.25 2.78
C LYS A 23 5.30 -15.80 2.13
N ASP A 24 5.40 -15.63 0.82
CA ASP A 24 6.56 -16.02 0.02
C ASP A 24 7.34 -14.78 -0.44
N ILE A 25 8.61 -14.74 -0.07
CA ILE A 25 9.51 -13.62 -0.41
C ILE A 25 9.92 -13.68 -1.90
N GLU A 26 9.90 -14.86 -2.52
CA GLU A 26 10.40 -15.03 -3.88
C GLU A 26 9.53 -14.30 -4.93
N PRO A 27 8.20 -14.46 -4.96
CA PRO A 27 7.33 -13.66 -5.83
C PRO A 27 7.44 -12.16 -5.53
N TRP A 28 7.59 -11.79 -4.25
CA TRP A 28 7.73 -10.40 -3.83
C TRP A 28 8.99 -9.73 -4.36
N VAL A 29 10.11 -10.44 -4.43
CA VAL A 29 11.38 -9.90 -4.91
C VAL A 29 11.47 -9.95 -6.43
N LYS A 30 10.85 -10.96 -7.07
CA LYS A 30 10.90 -11.15 -8.52
C LYS A 30 9.87 -10.32 -9.30
N ARG A 31 8.93 -9.65 -8.63
CA ARG A 31 7.92 -8.85 -9.32
C ARG A 31 8.58 -7.70 -10.11
N ASN A 32 8.32 -7.66 -11.41
CA ASN A 32 8.74 -6.56 -12.29
C ASN A 32 7.80 -5.34 -12.22
N HIS A 33 6.81 -5.37 -11.33
CA HIS A 33 5.74 -4.39 -11.27
C HIS A 33 5.28 -4.08 -9.83
N GLY A 34 4.58 -2.95 -9.69
CA GLY A 34 4.04 -2.46 -8.42
C GLY A 34 5.05 -1.64 -7.63
N ASP A 35 5.29 -0.40 -8.06
CA ASP A 35 6.09 0.52 -7.24
C ASP A 35 5.46 0.68 -5.86
N LEU A 36 6.30 0.61 -4.82
CA LEU A 36 5.89 0.86 -3.45
C LEU A 36 5.55 2.34 -3.29
N THR A 37 4.28 2.69 -3.51
CA THR A 37 3.81 4.03 -3.19
C THR A 37 3.91 4.26 -1.68
N TYR A 38 4.03 5.53 -1.26
CA TYR A 38 4.04 5.90 0.15
C TYR A 38 2.88 5.26 0.95
N ARG A 39 1.68 5.24 0.36
CA ARG A 39 0.47 4.67 1.00
C ARG A 39 0.52 3.14 1.06
N MET A 40 1.02 2.47 0.03
CA MET A 40 1.21 1.01 0.04
C MET A 40 2.24 0.61 1.10
N THR A 41 3.36 1.32 1.19
CA THR A 41 4.37 1.06 2.23
C THR A 41 3.78 1.24 3.63
N GLN A 42 2.95 2.27 3.84
CA GLN A 42 2.23 2.45 5.10
C GLN A 42 1.28 1.28 5.39
N ALA A 43 0.50 0.85 4.40
CA ALA A 43 -0.39 -0.30 4.54
C ALA A 43 0.38 -1.59 4.86
N LEU A 44 1.49 -1.88 4.17
CA LEU A 44 2.29 -3.09 4.38
C LEU A 44 2.98 -3.15 5.74
N THR A 45 3.40 -1.99 6.25
CA THR A 45 4.07 -1.88 7.56
C THR A 45 3.08 -1.72 8.71
N GLY A 46 1.82 -1.44 8.40
CA GLY A 46 0.80 -1.07 9.36
C GLY A 46 1.12 0.21 10.13
N HIS A 47 1.84 1.12 9.48
CA HIS A 47 2.27 2.39 10.04
C HIS A 47 1.58 3.57 9.37
N GLY A 48 1.80 4.77 9.90
CA GLY A 48 1.41 6.00 9.22
C GLY A 48 0.05 6.50 9.63
N CYS A 49 -0.92 6.45 8.71
CA CYS A 49 -2.23 7.09 8.88
C CYS A 49 -3.27 6.27 9.64
N PHE A 50 -2.99 5.00 9.94
CA PHE A 50 -3.95 4.13 10.62
C PHE A 50 -4.13 4.51 12.09
N GLY A 51 -5.37 4.61 12.55
CA GLY A 51 -5.73 4.96 13.92
C GLY A 51 -5.06 4.07 14.96
N THR A 52 -4.94 2.76 14.69
CA THR A 52 -4.18 1.83 15.55
C THR A 52 -2.71 2.23 15.71
N PHE A 53 -2.05 2.65 14.63
CA PHE A 53 -0.68 3.16 14.68
C PHE A 53 -0.61 4.51 15.41
N LEU A 54 -1.50 5.44 15.07
CA LEU A 54 -1.52 6.78 15.63
C LEU A 54 -1.77 6.75 17.15
N LYS A 55 -2.66 5.88 17.62
CA LYS A 55 -2.94 5.65 19.05
C LYS A 55 -1.73 5.05 19.75
N ARG A 56 -1.07 4.06 19.14
CA ARG A 56 0.18 3.46 19.66
C ARG A 56 1.28 4.50 19.90
N ILE A 57 1.40 5.49 19.02
CA ILE A 57 2.35 6.61 19.17
C ILE A 57 1.78 7.83 19.89
N ARG A 58 0.61 7.69 20.52
CA ARG A 58 -0.07 8.72 21.34
C ARG A 58 -0.40 10.02 20.59
N LYS A 59 -0.61 9.97 19.27
CA LYS A 59 -1.06 11.11 18.46
C LYS A 59 -2.58 11.30 18.47
N VAL A 60 -3.33 10.26 18.76
CA VAL A 60 -4.79 10.26 18.89
C VAL A 60 -5.19 9.42 20.10
N SER A 61 -6.37 9.69 20.67
CA SER A 61 -6.93 8.94 21.81
C SER A 61 -7.70 7.69 21.38
N VAL A 62 -8.23 7.68 20.15
CA VAL A 62 -9.05 6.60 19.61
C VAL A 62 -8.45 6.04 18.32
N ASP A 63 -8.67 4.76 18.09
CA ASP A 63 -8.22 3.99 16.93
C ASP A 63 -9.36 3.67 15.96
N THR A 64 -10.51 4.33 16.08
CA THR A 64 -11.66 4.13 15.22
C THR A 64 -11.40 4.64 13.79
N CYS A 65 -11.91 3.90 12.81
CA CYS A 65 -11.86 4.28 11.40
C CYS A 65 -12.63 5.57 11.17
N LYS A 66 -12.09 6.43 10.30
CA LYS A 66 -12.73 7.71 9.94
C LYS A 66 -14.07 7.51 9.21
N TYR A 67 -14.28 6.36 8.59
CA TYR A 67 -15.38 6.13 7.66
C TYR A 67 -16.46 5.16 8.20
N CYS A 68 -16.20 4.47 9.31
CA CYS A 68 -17.11 3.48 9.88
C CYS A 68 -16.72 3.18 11.36
N PRO A 69 -17.58 2.54 12.15
CA PRO A 69 -17.35 2.35 13.60
C PRO A 69 -16.27 1.32 13.96
N GLU A 70 -15.66 0.67 12.97
CA GLU A 70 -14.63 -0.35 13.16
C GLU A 70 -13.27 0.24 13.59
N THR A 71 -12.38 -0.63 14.08
CA THR A 71 -10.99 -0.25 14.40
C THR A 71 -10.18 -0.04 13.12
N ASP A 72 -9.49 1.10 13.01
CA ASP A 72 -8.64 1.50 11.88
C ASP A 72 -7.30 0.74 11.89
N THR A 73 -7.40 -0.55 11.61
CA THR A 73 -6.27 -1.41 11.25
C THR A 73 -6.02 -1.34 9.75
N PRO A 74 -4.78 -1.55 9.28
CA PRO A 74 -4.51 -1.68 7.85
C PRO A 74 -5.35 -2.78 7.20
N GLU A 75 -5.61 -3.88 7.93
CA GLU A 75 -6.48 -4.95 7.47
C GLU A 75 -7.90 -4.46 7.18
N HIS A 76 -8.48 -3.75 8.16
CA HIS A 76 -9.79 -3.14 8.00
C HIS A 76 -9.80 -2.14 6.84
N THR A 77 -8.91 -1.14 6.87
CA THR A 77 -8.92 -0.03 5.90
C THR A 77 -8.78 -0.54 4.46
N VAL A 78 -7.89 -1.51 4.23
CA VAL A 78 -7.63 -2.02 2.87
C VAL A 78 -8.69 -3.01 2.43
N PHE A 79 -9.02 -4.01 3.27
CA PHE A 79 -9.77 -5.19 2.83
C PHE A 79 -11.27 -5.18 3.19
N GLN A 80 -11.70 -4.36 4.15
CA GLN A 80 -13.05 -4.46 4.72
C GLN A 80 -13.82 -3.13 4.71
N CYS A 81 -13.12 -2.01 4.81
CA CYS A 81 -13.73 -0.70 5.01
C CYS A 81 -14.66 -0.36 3.85
N VAL A 82 -15.90 0.02 4.18
CA VAL A 82 -16.96 0.38 3.24
C VAL A 82 -16.56 1.53 2.32
N ARG A 83 -15.67 2.42 2.77
CA ARG A 83 -15.17 3.54 1.98
C ARG A 83 -14.46 3.07 0.71
N PHE A 84 -13.73 1.97 0.76
CA PHE A 84 -12.87 1.49 -0.34
C PHE A 84 -13.50 0.34 -1.12
N ASP A 85 -14.81 0.12 -0.96
CA ASP A 85 -15.49 -1.02 -1.56
C ASP A 85 -15.54 -0.95 -3.09
N VAL A 86 -15.71 0.24 -3.65
CA VAL A 86 -15.69 0.44 -5.11
C VAL A 86 -14.29 0.14 -5.66
N GLU A 87 -13.26 0.68 -5.03
CA GLU A 87 -11.86 0.45 -5.43
C GLU A 87 -11.49 -1.03 -5.34
N ARG A 88 -11.92 -1.73 -4.29
CA ARG A 88 -11.74 -3.19 -4.18
C ARG A 88 -12.46 -3.93 -5.29
N ARG A 89 -13.73 -3.61 -5.57
CA ARG A 89 -14.49 -4.27 -6.65
C ARG A 89 -13.85 -4.05 -8.03
N THR A 90 -13.34 -2.86 -8.30
CA THR A 90 -12.58 -2.58 -9.53
C THR A 90 -11.31 -3.44 -9.59
N CYS A 91 -10.53 -3.50 -8.51
CA CYS A 91 -9.34 -4.34 -8.44
C CYS A 91 -9.70 -5.83 -8.64
N CYS A 92 -10.76 -6.31 -8.01
CA CYS A 92 -11.20 -7.70 -8.17
C CYS A 92 -11.61 -8.03 -9.61
N PHE A 93 -12.27 -7.10 -10.30
CA PHE A 93 -12.64 -7.25 -11.69
C PHE A 93 -11.42 -7.26 -12.62
N GLU A 94 -10.42 -6.42 -12.37
CA GLU A 94 -9.19 -6.36 -13.19
C GLU A 94 -8.27 -7.57 -12.98
N THR A 95 -8.25 -8.12 -11.76
CA THR A 95 -7.37 -9.22 -11.36
C THR A 95 -8.03 -10.59 -11.48
N ASP A 96 -9.32 -10.64 -11.82
CA ASP A 96 -10.17 -11.84 -11.79
C ASP A 96 -10.03 -12.64 -10.46
N SER A 97 -9.86 -11.91 -9.35
CA SER A 97 -9.61 -12.49 -8.03
C SER A 97 -10.13 -11.59 -6.91
N SER A 98 -10.46 -12.16 -5.75
CA SER A 98 -10.83 -11.34 -4.59
C SER A 98 -9.59 -10.70 -3.97
N LEU A 99 -9.65 -9.43 -3.59
CA LEU A 99 -8.54 -8.81 -2.87
C LEU A 99 -8.57 -9.22 -1.38
N THR A 100 -7.58 -9.99 -0.94
CA THR A 100 -7.45 -10.46 0.44
C THR A 100 -6.04 -10.20 0.98
N PRO A 101 -5.86 -10.18 2.33
CA PRO A 101 -4.53 -10.10 2.92
C PRO A 101 -3.58 -11.18 2.38
N ASP A 102 -4.10 -12.36 2.06
CA ASP A 102 -3.32 -13.53 1.73
C ASP A 102 -2.89 -13.61 0.25
N ASN A 103 -3.49 -12.80 -0.63
CA ASN A 103 -3.17 -12.79 -2.06
C ASN A 103 -2.76 -11.42 -2.62
N ILE A 104 -2.64 -10.40 -1.77
CA ILE A 104 -2.31 -9.03 -2.21
C ILE A 104 -1.05 -8.96 -3.09
N VAL A 105 -0.02 -9.76 -2.81
CA VAL A 105 1.21 -9.78 -3.62
C VAL A 105 0.97 -10.30 -5.04
N GLY A 106 0.06 -11.27 -5.19
CA GLY A 106 -0.28 -11.84 -6.48
C GLY A 106 -1.25 -10.98 -7.30
N THR A 107 -2.06 -10.14 -6.63
CA THR A 107 -3.02 -9.23 -7.28
C THR A 107 -2.42 -7.87 -7.63
N MET A 108 -1.26 -7.51 -7.08
CA MET A 108 -0.51 -6.33 -7.50
C MET A 108 -0.04 -6.51 -8.95
N HIS A 109 -0.68 -5.84 -9.91
CA HIS A 109 -0.27 -5.83 -11.32
C HIS A 109 0.44 -4.53 -11.71
N ALA A 110 1.27 -4.59 -12.77
CA ALA A 110 1.72 -3.38 -13.44
C ALA A 110 0.51 -2.72 -14.08
N ARG A 111 0.17 -1.53 -13.61
CA ARG A 111 -0.73 -0.65 -14.35
C ARG A 111 -0.10 -0.45 -15.74
N LYS A 112 -0.81 -0.78 -16.81
CA LYS A 112 -0.41 -0.28 -18.15
C LYS A 112 -0.47 1.26 -18.05
N PRO A 113 0.61 1.98 -18.40
CA PRO A 113 0.57 3.44 -18.39
C PRO A 113 -0.61 3.88 -19.23
N THR A 114 -1.42 4.79 -18.71
CA THR A 114 -2.52 5.34 -19.48
C THR A 114 -1.95 6.11 -20.67
N ALA A 115 -2.64 6.19 -21.80
CA ALA A 115 -2.17 6.93 -22.99
C ALA A 115 -1.81 8.40 -22.69
N MET A 116 -2.27 8.94 -21.55
CA MET A 116 -1.95 10.28 -21.07
C MET A 116 -0.57 10.41 -20.40
N GLU A 117 0.07 9.30 -20.01
CA GLU A 117 1.41 9.26 -19.41
C GLU A 117 2.51 8.97 -20.46
N GLN A 118 2.15 8.59 -21.69
CA GLN A 118 3.11 8.32 -22.76
C GLN A 118 3.67 9.58 -23.45
N ASN A 119 3.21 10.78 -23.07
CA ASN A 119 3.67 12.05 -23.65
C ASN A 119 4.68 12.81 -22.76
N CYS A 120 5.20 12.23 -21.68
CA CYS A 120 6.23 12.83 -20.84
C CYS A 120 7.61 12.18 -21.03
N GLN A 121 7.94 11.80 -22.26
CA GLN A 121 9.31 11.48 -22.67
C GLN A 121 9.68 12.20 -23.97
N VAL A 122 9.38 13.49 -24.05
CA VAL A 122 10.06 14.36 -25.01
C VAL A 122 10.43 15.67 -24.33
N SER A 123 11.74 15.95 -24.40
CA SER A 123 12.43 17.23 -24.11
C SER A 123 12.66 17.60 -22.64
N GLY A 124 13.96 17.76 -22.30
CA GLY A 124 14.38 18.42 -21.05
C GLY A 124 15.68 17.89 -20.46
N LYS A 125 16.78 17.94 -21.20
CA LYS A 125 18.09 18.15 -20.55
C LYS A 125 18.03 19.56 -19.95
N ASP A 126 18.33 19.71 -18.66
CA ASP A 126 19.26 20.73 -18.13
C ASP A 126 19.25 20.79 -16.59
N ASN A 127 20.33 21.36 -16.07
CA ASN A 127 20.94 21.18 -14.76
C ASN A 127 20.25 21.90 -13.57
N ALA A 128 20.48 21.31 -12.38
CA ALA A 128 20.76 21.93 -11.05
C ALA A 128 19.96 23.16 -10.55
N SER A 129 19.35 23.02 -9.36
CA SER A 129 19.69 23.74 -8.10
C SER A 129 18.49 23.88 -7.13
N GLU A 130 18.82 23.96 -5.83
CA GLU A 130 17.94 23.93 -4.65
C GLU A 130 16.95 25.10 -4.53
N GLY A 131 15.87 24.89 -3.76
CA GLY A 131 15.20 26.00 -3.06
C GLY A 131 13.68 25.90 -2.83
N SER A 132 13.29 25.42 -1.64
CA SER A 132 12.20 25.88 -0.77
C SER A 132 10.73 26.06 -1.26
N ARG A 133 9.84 25.55 -0.39
CA ARG A 133 8.57 26.13 0.08
C ARG A 133 7.25 25.50 -0.42
N ARG A 134 6.53 25.02 0.60
CA ARG A 134 5.15 24.50 0.67
C ARG A 134 4.17 25.04 -0.38
N LYS A 135 3.42 24.12 -1.00
CA LYS A 135 2.01 24.35 -1.35
C LYS A 135 1.18 23.13 -0.96
N ASN A 136 0.24 23.37 -0.04
CA ASN A 136 -0.93 22.53 0.13
C ASN A 136 -1.69 22.48 -1.19
N LYS A 137 -1.94 21.28 -1.70
CA LYS A 137 -3.11 21.02 -2.53
C LYS A 137 -3.70 19.69 -2.10
N SER A 138 -4.98 19.76 -1.86
CA SER A 138 -5.91 18.70 -1.50
C SER A 138 -5.84 17.55 -2.51
N ASP A 139 -5.01 16.55 -2.23
CA ASP A 139 -4.96 15.33 -3.04
C ASP A 139 -6.12 14.42 -2.67
N LYS A 140 -7.09 14.44 -3.57
CA LYS A 140 -8.27 13.59 -3.61
C LYS A 140 -7.89 12.15 -3.27
N TYR A 141 -8.60 11.62 -2.28
CA TYR A 141 -8.43 10.30 -1.73
C TYR A 141 -8.74 9.22 -2.79
N THR A 142 -7.70 8.68 -3.40
CA THR A 142 -7.78 7.39 -4.10
C THR A 142 -6.54 6.60 -3.70
N ILE A 143 -6.74 5.50 -2.99
CA ILE A 143 -5.74 4.44 -2.89
C ILE A 143 -5.83 3.74 -4.24
N LYS A 144 -4.88 4.04 -5.13
CA LYS A 144 -4.72 3.30 -6.39
C LYS A 144 -3.88 2.08 -6.05
N LEU A 145 -4.56 0.94 -5.91
CA LEU A 145 -3.95 -0.38 -5.96
C LEU A 145 -3.52 -0.69 -7.41
#